data_AF-A0AAD9AKD2-F1
#
_entry.id   AF-A0AAD9AKD2-F1
#
_cell.length_a   1.000
_cell.length_b   1.000
_cell.length_c   1.000
_cell.angle_alpha   90.00
_cell.angle_beta   90.00
_cell.angle_gamma   90.00
#
_symmetry.space_group_name_H-M   'P 1'
#
loop_
_entity.id
_entity.type
_entity.pdbx_description
1 polymer ?
#
loop_
_entity_poly.entity_id
_entity_poly.type
_entity_poly.pdbx_seq_one_letter_code
_entity_poly.pdbx_strand_id
1 'polypeptide(L)'
;MLSSKSESMTVVVVDRTAKMEDAVDAVCTARFSFGGQSPYAPDLVLVNEWVRDEFVTLCLQRLSAEAARSKSEASSGRAVRQNIPVNGTAPVDVLFDSQGIKLVELPRNGPYLAFYSFGSRGVCKFLCQSVDSDLAFINGIPASLLVGPARPVSAASPSNIELRYETQMMTRPRPEFVCGLTGEKFEDIALARSANDTPSGLRKENAYRSLHEDALRSLRPVGQGSGSSIGFFDQGIITGILAFALPALAMLGYGGFKTVLFCWRIYEAKM
;
A
#
# COMPACT_ATOMS: atom_id res chain seq x y z
N MET A 1 -13.59 -4.37 10.87
CA MET A 1 -13.01 -3.61 9.74
C MET A 1 -11.60 -3.21 10.13
N LEU A 2 -10.68 -3.12 9.17
CA LEU A 2 -9.33 -2.61 9.45
C LEU A 2 -9.43 -1.11 9.69
N SER A 3 -8.96 -0.66 10.85
CA SER A 3 -8.94 0.75 11.24
C SER A 3 -7.50 1.11 11.58
N SER A 4 -7.00 2.22 11.04
CA SER A 4 -5.68 2.77 11.36
C SER A 4 -5.85 4.02 12.21
N LYS A 5 -4.89 4.25 13.12
CA LYS A 5 -4.81 5.46 13.94
C LYS A 5 -4.01 6.53 13.21
N SER A 6 -4.59 7.14 12.18
CA SER A 6 -3.90 8.17 11.39
C SER A 6 -3.65 9.48 12.13
N GLU A 7 -4.38 9.73 13.22
CA GLU A 7 -4.26 10.94 14.05
C GLU A 7 -3.29 10.78 15.24
N SER A 8 -2.77 9.56 15.46
CA SER A 8 -1.80 9.31 16.53
C SER A 8 -0.44 9.92 16.17
N MET A 9 0.16 10.62 17.14
CA MET A 9 1.46 11.27 16.96
C MET A 9 2.62 10.28 16.98
N THR A 10 3.74 10.68 16.37
CA THR A 10 5.03 10.01 16.53
C THR A 10 6.02 10.83 17.35
N VAL A 11 6.75 10.15 18.23
CA VAL A 11 7.66 10.79 19.19
C VAL A 11 9.07 10.28 19.00
N VAL A 12 10.04 11.19 19.03
CA VAL A 12 11.47 10.90 19.04
C VAL A 12 12.06 11.33 20.38
N VAL A 13 12.92 10.48 20.96
CA VAL A 13 13.75 10.84 22.13
C VAL A 13 15.22 10.70 21.75
N VAL A 14 15.99 11.74 22.03
CA VAL A 14 17.45 11.79 21.83
C VAL A 14 18.11 11.89 23.19
N ASP A 15 18.76 10.81 23.61
CA ASP A 15 19.53 10.75 24.84
C ASP A 15 20.97 11.30 24.64
N ARG A 16 21.63 11.65 25.75
CA ARG A 16 23.02 12.14 25.76
C ARG A 16 24.04 11.17 25.17
N THR A 17 23.70 9.88 25.12
CA THR A 17 24.57 8.81 24.61
C THR A 17 24.32 8.51 23.12
N ALA A 18 23.45 9.27 22.47
CA ALA A 18 23.19 9.13 21.05
C ALA A 18 24.43 9.48 20.21
N LYS A 19 24.45 9.03 18.96
CA LYS A 19 25.34 9.57 17.93
C LYS A 19 24.59 10.69 17.23
N MET A 20 25.08 11.93 17.35
CA MET A 20 24.29 13.12 17.03
C MET A 20 24.08 13.23 15.53
N GLU A 21 25.11 12.97 14.72
CA GLU A 21 25.04 13.02 13.26
C GLU A 21 24.02 12.01 12.73
N ASP A 22 24.08 10.76 13.20
CA ASP A 22 23.14 9.70 12.79
C ASP A 22 21.70 10.03 13.23
N ALA A 23 21.53 10.57 14.44
CA ALA A 23 20.23 10.95 14.97
C ALA A 23 19.61 12.12 14.21
N VAL A 24 20.40 13.17 13.96
CA VAL A 24 19.98 14.34 13.19
C VAL A 24 19.66 13.96 11.76
N ASP A 25 20.51 13.17 11.11
CA ASP A 25 20.27 12.74 9.73
C ASP A 25 18.99 11.91 9.62
N ALA A 26 18.77 10.96 10.54
CA ALA A 26 17.54 10.17 10.56
C ALA A 26 16.29 11.02 10.82
N VAL A 27 16.33 11.94 11.79
CA VAL A 27 15.18 12.79 12.16
C VAL A 27 14.86 13.80 11.05
N CYS A 28 15.88 14.51 10.53
CA CYS A 28 15.70 15.46 9.42
C CYS A 28 15.22 14.74 8.17
N THR A 29 15.86 13.63 7.78
CA THR A 29 15.43 12.85 6.62
C THR A 29 13.99 12.38 6.79
N ALA A 30 13.62 11.87 7.96
CA ALA A 30 12.26 11.41 8.22
C ALA A 30 11.22 12.53 8.16
N ARG A 31 11.52 13.72 8.72
CA ARG A 31 10.59 14.83 8.75
C ARG A 31 10.43 15.54 7.41
N PHE A 32 11.52 15.69 6.65
CA PHE A 32 11.49 16.40 5.37
C PHE A 32 11.18 15.50 4.18
N SER A 33 11.30 14.17 4.34
CA SER A 33 10.81 13.21 3.35
C SER A 33 9.32 13.41 3.08
N PHE A 34 8.93 13.30 1.81
CA PHE A 34 7.54 13.41 1.35
C PHE A 34 6.83 14.69 1.82
N GLY A 35 7.57 15.78 2.05
CA GLY A 35 7.02 17.05 2.51
C GLY A 35 6.44 17.02 3.93
N GLY A 36 6.86 16.07 4.77
CA GLY A 36 6.36 15.91 6.14
C GLY A 36 4.91 15.43 6.24
N GLN A 37 4.35 14.93 5.15
CA GLN A 37 2.98 14.38 5.09
C GLN A 37 2.90 12.92 5.55
N SER A 38 4.03 12.31 5.87
CA SER A 38 4.05 10.93 6.34
C SER A 38 3.44 10.85 7.74
N PRO A 39 2.50 9.90 7.99
CA PRO A 39 1.97 9.70 9.34
C PRO A 39 3.05 9.21 10.31
N TYR A 40 4.16 8.65 9.80
CA TYR A 40 5.27 8.16 10.61
C TYR A 40 6.42 9.16 10.76
N ALA A 41 6.31 10.34 10.15
CA ALA A 41 7.30 11.40 10.31
C ALA A 41 7.22 11.98 11.73
N PRO A 42 8.36 12.19 12.41
CA PRO A 42 8.41 12.74 13.76
C PRO A 42 7.53 13.98 13.94
N ASP A 43 6.63 13.97 14.91
CA ASP A 43 5.82 15.15 15.29
C ASP A 43 6.43 15.89 16.47
N LEU A 44 6.96 15.13 17.43
CA LEU A 44 7.62 15.65 18.62
C LEU A 44 9.03 15.08 18.75
N VAL A 45 10.01 15.95 18.97
CA VAL A 45 11.40 15.57 19.24
C VAL A 45 11.79 16.06 20.62
N LEU A 46 12.06 15.12 21.52
CA LEU A 46 12.54 15.37 22.88
C LEU A 46 14.05 15.15 22.90
N VAL A 47 14.80 16.20 23.20
CA VAL A 47 16.27 16.16 23.21
C VAL A 47 16.75 16.40 24.63
N ASN A 48 17.67 15.56 25.09
CA ASN A 48 18.33 15.73 26.37
C ASN A 48 19.10 17.07 26.41
N GLU A 49 19.00 17.79 27.54
CA GLU A 49 19.56 19.13 27.71
C GLU A 49 21.06 19.23 27.40
N TRP A 50 21.85 18.21 27.74
CA TRP A 50 23.31 18.23 27.56
C TRP A 50 23.75 18.19 26.10
N VAL A 51 22.89 17.70 25.22
CA VAL A 51 23.19 17.51 23.79
C VAL A 51 22.29 18.35 22.89
N ARG A 52 21.48 19.21 23.52
CA ARG A 52 20.50 20.06 22.84
C ARG A 52 21.17 21.01 21.86
N ASP A 53 22.16 21.78 22.31
CA ASP A 53 22.76 22.84 21.49
C ASP A 53 23.51 22.26 20.29
N GLU A 54 24.19 21.13 20.50
CA GLU A 54 24.84 20.35 19.45
C GLU A 54 23.81 19.82 18.44
N PHE A 55 22.74 19.19 18.92
CA PHE A 55 21.67 18.66 18.07
C PHE A 55 21.01 19.75 17.22
N VAL A 56 20.67 20.90 17.82
CA VAL A 56 20.06 22.03 17.11
C VAL A 56 21.02 22.59 16.04
N THR A 57 22.30 22.74 16.39
CA THR A 57 23.31 23.26 15.45
C THR A 57 23.44 22.33 14.24
N LEU A 58 23.52 21.02 14.47
CA LEU A 58 23.60 20.02 13.41
C LEU A 58 22.32 19.98 12.54
N CYS A 59 21.13 20.12 13.14
CA CYS A 59 19.88 20.23 12.38
C CYS A 59 19.89 21.45 11.45
N LEU A 60 20.31 22.62 11.94
CA LEU A 60 20.40 23.84 11.13
C LEU A 60 21.41 23.70 9.99
N GLN A 61 22.57 23.11 10.27
CA GLN A 61 23.58 22.82 9.25
C GLN A 61 23.00 21.89 8.17
N ARG A 62 22.34 20.79 8.56
CA ARG A 62 21.74 19.84 7.62
C ARG A 62 20.66 20.49 6.74
N LEU A 63 19.79 21.29 7.35
CA LEU A 63 18.74 22.05 6.67
C LEU A 63 19.30 23.04 5.65
N SER A 64 20.33 23.80 6.04
CA SER A 64 20.97 24.75 5.12
C SER A 64 21.64 24.04 3.94
N ALA A 65 22.24 22.87 4.16
CA ALA A 65 22.84 22.05 3.11
C ALA A 65 21.80 21.49 2.13
N GLU A 66 20.63 21.05 2.61
CA GLU A 66 19.53 20.58 1.75
C GLU A 66 18.90 21.72 0.95
N ALA A 67 18.73 22.89 1.57
CA ALA A 67 18.27 24.10 0.89
C ALA A 67 19.25 24.56 -0.21
N ALA A 68 20.56 24.39 0.00
CA ALA A 68 21.56 24.68 -1.02
C ALA A 68 21.51 23.66 -2.18
N ARG A 69 21.32 22.36 -1.89
CA ARG A 69 21.18 21.30 -2.92
C ARG A 69 19.96 21.53 -3.81
N SER A 70 18.79 21.81 -3.24
CA SER A 70 17.56 22.05 -4.01
C SER A 70 17.68 23.23 -4.99
N LYS A 71 18.43 24.29 -4.64
CA LYS A 71 18.73 25.41 -5.56
C LYS A 71 19.60 24.98 -6.75
N SER A 72 20.53 24.05 -6.54
CA SER A 72 21.39 23.54 -7.61
C SER A 72 20.64 22.65 -8.61
N GLU A 73 19.74 21.79 -8.13
CA GLU A 73 18.93 20.90 -8.99
C GLU A 73 17.87 21.65 -9.80
N ALA A 74 17.36 22.78 -9.29
CA ALA A 74 16.46 23.66 -10.03
C ALA A 74 17.09 24.23 -11.32
N SER A 75 18.42 24.27 -11.42
CA SER A 75 19.14 24.69 -12.64
C SER A 75 19.34 23.56 -13.65
N SER A 76 19.13 22.29 -13.27
CA SER A 76 19.32 21.09 -14.09
C SER A 76 18.00 20.33 -14.30
N GLY A 77 17.02 20.98 -14.93
CA GLY A 77 15.96 20.36 -15.74
C GLY A 77 15.05 19.26 -15.16
N ARG A 78 15.11 18.89 -13.87
CA ARG A 78 14.23 17.86 -13.28
C ARG A 78 13.97 18.09 -11.79
N ALA A 79 13.51 19.29 -11.42
CA ALA A 79 13.08 19.57 -10.05
C ALA A 79 11.69 18.95 -9.80
N VAL A 80 11.65 17.82 -9.09
CA VAL A 80 10.45 17.45 -8.33
C VAL A 80 10.27 18.54 -7.28
N ARG A 81 9.34 19.47 -7.53
CA ARG A 81 8.93 20.49 -6.56
C ARG A 81 8.39 19.79 -5.30
N GLN A 82 9.27 19.54 -4.33
CA GLN A 82 8.85 19.38 -2.95
C GLN A 82 8.63 20.80 -2.41
N ASN A 83 7.40 21.28 -2.51
CA ASN A 83 6.99 22.45 -1.75
C ASN A 83 7.16 22.07 -0.28
N ILE A 84 8.22 22.55 0.37
CA ILE A 84 8.27 22.61 1.83
C ILE A 84 7.06 23.47 2.22
N PRO A 85 6.03 22.91 2.87
CA PRO A 85 4.87 23.70 3.24
C PRO A 85 5.29 24.69 4.31
N VAL A 86 5.61 25.92 3.90
CA VAL A 86 5.86 27.06 4.79
C VAL A 86 4.54 27.54 5.44
N ASN A 87 3.40 27.11 4.90
CA ASN A 87 2.08 27.34 5.48
C ASN A 87 1.40 26.01 5.82
N GLY A 88 1.68 25.52 7.02
CA GLY A 88 0.87 24.51 7.70
C GLY A 88 0.88 24.86 9.18
N THR A 89 -0.28 25.19 9.72
CA THR A 89 -0.56 25.30 11.15
C THR A 89 -0.46 23.93 11.83
N ALA A 90 0.68 23.24 11.67
CA ALA A 90 1.11 22.27 12.65
C ALA A 90 1.71 23.09 13.80
N PRO A 91 1.33 22.86 15.06
CA PRO A 91 1.92 23.60 16.16
C PRO A 91 3.41 23.29 16.18
N VAL A 92 4.19 24.28 15.72
CA VAL A 92 5.64 24.33 15.89
C VAL A 92 5.88 24.63 17.37
N ASP A 93 5.71 23.62 18.22
CA ASP A 93 6.17 23.70 19.59
C ASP A 93 7.61 23.21 19.63
N VAL A 94 8.51 24.12 19.24
CA VAL A 94 9.89 24.11 19.73
C VAL A 94 9.80 24.35 21.23
N LEU A 95 9.63 23.28 22.00
CA LEU A 95 9.46 23.37 23.43
C LEU A 95 10.84 23.52 24.09
N PHE A 96 11.30 24.76 24.20
CA PHE A 96 12.49 25.10 24.96
C PHE A 96 12.11 25.63 26.35
N ASP A 97 12.65 25.01 27.40
CA ASP A 97 12.95 25.71 28.66
C ASP A 97 14.22 25.12 29.28
N SER A 98 15.06 26.00 29.81
CA SER A 98 16.46 25.79 30.19
C SER A 98 16.62 25.43 31.66
N GLN A 99 15.71 24.63 32.23
CA GLN A 99 15.78 24.21 33.63
C GLN A 99 15.43 22.72 33.77
N GLY A 100 16.41 21.84 33.52
CA GLY A 100 16.56 20.48 34.08
C GLY A 100 15.52 19.41 33.77
N ILE A 101 14.23 19.66 33.97
CA ILE A 101 13.15 18.68 33.80
C ILE A 101 11.86 19.43 33.44
N LYS A 102 11.47 19.41 32.16
CA LYS A 102 10.13 19.85 31.75
C LYS A 102 9.20 18.64 31.76
N LEU A 103 8.27 18.58 32.72
CA LEU A 103 7.18 17.62 32.66
C LEU A 103 6.26 18.06 31.52
N VAL A 104 6.36 17.37 30.37
CA VAL A 104 5.45 17.59 29.25
C VAL A 104 4.28 16.63 29.43
N GLU A 105 3.14 17.16 29.86
CA GLU A 105 1.87 16.43 29.79
C GLU A 105 1.47 16.34 28.32
N LEU A 106 1.86 15.24 27.68
CA LEU A 106 1.45 14.95 26.32
C LEU A 106 -0.05 14.65 26.32
N PRO A 107 -0.84 15.22 25.40
CA PRO A 107 -2.28 15.00 25.34
C PRO A 107 -2.54 13.50 25.20
N ARG A 108 -3.00 12.86 26.28
CA ARG A 108 -3.29 11.43 26.33
C ARG A 108 -4.59 11.16 25.57
N ASN A 109 -4.47 10.98 24.26
CA ASN A 109 -5.56 10.49 23.42
C ASN A 109 -5.20 9.14 22.74
N GLY A 110 -4.55 8.26 23.51
CA GLY A 110 -4.18 6.90 23.08
C GLY A 110 -2.67 6.68 22.93
N PRO A 111 -2.25 5.48 22.52
CA PRO A 111 -0.85 5.14 22.29
C PRO A 111 -0.28 5.92 21.10
N TYR A 112 1.04 6.13 21.11
CA TYR A 112 1.75 6.74 19.98
C TYR A 112 1.76 5.80 18.78
N LEU A 113 1.76 6.37 17.57
CA LEU A 113 1.82 5.59 16.35
C LEU A 113 3.20 4.95 16.14
N ALA A 114 4.27 5.69 16.46
CA ALA A 114 5.62 5.20 16.50
C ALA A 114 6.47 5.98 17.51
N PHE A 115 7.43 5.28 18.11
CA PHE A 115 8.41 5.81 19.05
C PHE A 115 9.82 5.53 18.53
N TYR A 116 10.65 6.56 18.44
CA TYR A 116 12.03 6.45 18.00
C TYR A 116 12.97 6.88 19.13
N SER A 117 13.88 6.01 19.55
CA SER A 117 14.82 6.30 20.63
C SER A 117 16.25 6.27 20.12
N PHE A 118 16.98 7.36 20.30
CA PHE A 118 18.41 7.48 19.97
C PHE A 118 19.24 7.52 21.25
N GLY A 119 20.23 6.63 21.36
CA GLY A 119 21.05 6.48 22.56
C GLY A 119 21.69 5.10 22.71
N SER A 120 22.18 4.84 23.92
CA SER A 120 22.70 3.55 24.31
C SER A 120 21.59 2.48 24.27
N ARG A 121 21.95 1.28 23.82
CA ARG A 121 21.00 0.17 23.62
C ARG A 121 20.20 -0.18 24.90
N GLY A 122 20.81 -0.05 26.08
CA GLY A 122 20.15 -0.31 27.36
C GLY A 122 19.04 0.70 27.66
N VAL A 123 19.34 2.00 27.53
CA VAL A 123 18.37 3.08 27.75
C VAL A 123 17.25 2.99 26.72
N CYS A 124 17.59 2.87 25.43
CA CYS A 124 16.58 2.76 24.38
C CYS A 124 15.65 1.57 24.58
N LYS A 125 16.18 0.39 24.97
CA LYS A 125 15.35 -0.78 25.26
C LYS A 125 14.34 -0.50 26.39
N PHE A 126 14.79 0.13 27.47
CA PHE A 126 13.92 0.48 28.58
C PHE A 126 12.83 1.48 28.14
N LEU A 127 13.22 2.54 27.42
CA LEU A 127 12.30 3.56 26.93
C LEU A 127 11.24 2.95 26.00
N CYS A 128 11.65 2.15 25.02
CA CYS A 128 10.73 1.47 24.11
C CYS A 128 9.75 0.52 24.81
N GLN A 129 10.12 -0.05 25.97
CA GLN A 129 9.22 -0.89 26.76
C GLN A 129 8.29 -0.07 27.67
N SER A 130 8.73 1.11 28.10
CA SER A 130 7.99 1.97 29.01
C SER A 130 6.98 2.89 28.31
N VAL A 131 7.25 3.26 27.04
CA VAL A 131 6.43 4.17 26.26
C VAL A 131 5.41 3.37 25.46
N ASP A 132 4.13 3.66 25.70
CA ASP A 132 3.01 3.03 24.99
C ASP A 132 2.96 3.48 23.53
N SER A 133 3.43 2.63 22.63
CA SER A 133 3.54 2.91 21.19
C SER A 133 3.28 1.65 20.36
N ASP A 134 2.65 1.82 19.19
CA ASP A 134 2.35 0.70 18.30
C ASP A 134 3.62 0.16 17.61
N LEU A 135 4.64 1.00 17.43
CA LEU A 135 5.96 0.63 16.90
C LEU A 135 7.06 1.37 17.66
N ALA A 136 8.18 0.69 17.91
CA ALA A 136 9.34 1.30 18.54
C ALA A 136 10.64 0.93 17.80
N PHE A 137 11.48 1.92 17.51
CA PHE A 137 12.78 1.71 16.86
C PHE A 137 13.91 2.34 17.67
N ILE A 138 15.08 1.72 17.59
CA ILE A 138 16.28 2.13 18.29
C ILE A 138 17.31 2.58 17.26
N ASN A 139 17.83 3.80 17.42
CA ASN A 139 18.91 4.37 16.62
C ASN A 139 18.64 4.38 15.11
N GLY A 140 17.39 4.53 14.69
CA GLY A 140 17.06 4.59 13.27
C GLY A 140 15.58 4.77 13.00
N ILE A 141 15.28 5.36 11.83
CA ILE A 141 13.92 5.53 11.32
C ILE A 141 13.88 4.88 9.93
N PRO A 142 13.19 3.75 9.74
CA PRO A 142 13.15 3.07 8.46
C PRO A 142 12.37 3.87 7.42
N ALA A 143 13.00 4.17 6.29
CA ALA A 143 12.37 4.93 5.20
C ALA A 143 11.13 4.24 4.60
N SER A 144 11.08 2.90 4.63
CA SER A 144 9.91 2.12 4.20
C SER A 144 8.66 2.44 5.01
N LEU A 145 8.82 2.81 6.29
CA LEU A 145 7.71 3.17 7.16
C LEU A 145 7.15 4.54 6.81
N LEU A 146 7.99 5.45 6.31
CA LEU A 146 7.60 6.81 5.94
C LEU A 146 6.66 6.85 4.72
N VAL A 147 6.60 5.78 3.93
CA VAL A 147 5.77 5.71 2.73
C VAL A 147 4.39 5.12 3.08
N GLY A 148 3.32 5.83 2.71
CA GLY A 148 1.93 5.35 2.74
C GLY A 148 1.15 5.60 4.06
N PRO A 149 -0.06 5.03 4.23
CA PRO A 149 -0.96 5.30 5.37
C PRO A 149 -0.51 4.66 6.68
N ALA A 150 -1.00 5.16 7.83
CA ALA A 150 -0.76 4.53 9.13
C ALA A 150 -1.16 3.04 9.13
N ARG A 151 -0.38 2.19 9.80
CA ARG A 151 -0.63 0.74 9.90
C ARG A 151 -2.00 0.49 10.56
N PRO A 152 -2.80 -0.45 10.03
CA PRO A 152 -4.05 -0.82 10.69
C PRO A 152 -3.78 -1.53 12.02
N VAL A 153 -4.62 -1.24 13.01
CA VAL A 153 -4.62 -1.92 14.31
C VAL A 153 -5.62 -3.08 14.21
N SER A 154 -5.15 -4.30 14.45
CA SER A 154 -5.98 -5.52 14.44
C SER A 154 -5.57 -6.42 15.59
N ALA A 155 -6.49 -7.23 16.15
CA ALA A 155 -6.12 -8.24 17.15
C ALA A 155 -5.14 -9.30 16.58
N ALA A 156 -5.11 -9.45 15.25
CA ALA A 156 -4.12 -10.24 14.53
C ALA A 156 -2.88 -9.42 14.12
N SER A 157 -2.59 -8.29 14.79
CA SER A 157 -1.51 -7.37 14.41
C SER A 157 -0.17 -8.12 14.38
N PRO A 158 0.46 -8.25 13.21
CA PRO A 158 1.71 -8.97 13.08
C PRO A 158 2.90 -8.06 13.38
N SER A 159 4.03 -8.67 13.75
CA SER A 159 5.29 -8.00 14.06
C SER A 159 6.11 -7.58 12.83
N ASN A 160 5.58 -7.77 11.62
CA ASN A 160 6.35 -7.57 10.39
C ASN A 160 6.42 -6.09 10.00
N ILE A 161 7.63 -5.55 9.91
CA ILE A 161 7.93 -4.15 9.56
C ILE A 161 7.85 -3.93 8.04
N GLU A 162 8.14 -4.95 7.23
CA GLU A 162 8.19 -4.84 5.76
C GLU A 162 6.78 -4.80 5.15
N LEU A 163 5.87 -5.59 5.71
CA LEU A 163 4.49 -5.70 5.23
C LEU A 163 3.56 -4.90 6.13
N ARG A 164 2.97 -3.83 5.57
CA ARG A 164 1.96 -3.03 6.28
C ARG A 164 0.63 -3.76 6.43
N TYR A 165 0.27 -4.56 5.43
CA TYR A 165 -0.94 -5.37 5.40
C TYR A 165 -0.53 -6.82 5.17
N GLU A 166 -1.02 -7.70 6.03
CA GLU A 166 -0.84 -9.14 5.84
C GLU A 166 -2.13 -9.81 5.37
N THR A 167 -2.01 -10.94 4.69
CA THR A 167 -3.14 -11.74 4.22
C THR A 167 -4.10 -12.09 5.35
N GLN A 168 -3.60 -12.31 6.57
CA GLN A 168 -4.40 -12.58 7.76
C GLN A 168 -5.33 -11.43 8.16
N MET A 169 -4.98 -10.18 7.83
CA MET A 169 -5.83 -9.01 8.10
C MET A 169 -7.05 -8.96 7.17
N MET A 170 -6.94 -9.59 6.00
CA MET A 170 -7.98 -9.61 4.95
C MET A 170 -8.69 -10.96 4.83
N THR A 171 -8.23 -11.98 5.59
CA THR A 171 -8.77 -13.33 5.57
C THR A 171 -9.39 -13.66 6.91
N ARG A 172 -10.45 -14.47 6.93
CA ARG A 172 -11.01 -15.02 8.17
C ARG A 172 -10.54 -16.47 8.31
N PRO A 173 -9.90 -16.86 9.44
CA PRO A 173 -9.57 -18.25 9.66
C PRO A 173 -10.86 -19.07 9.70
N ARG A 174 -10.92 -20.14 8.90
CA ARG A 174 -12.04 -21.08 8.86
C ARG A 174 -11.51 -22.46 9.24
N PRO A 175 -11.30 -22.73 10.54
CA PRO A 175 -10.92 -24.06 10.98
C PRO A 175 -12.07 -25.01 10.68
N GLU A 176 -11.80 -26.04 9.87
CA GLU A 176 -12.75 -27.10 9.55
C GLU A 176 -12.22 -28.41 10.11
N PHE A 177 -12.99 -29.02 11.01
CA PHE A 177 -12.68 -30.34 11.53
C PHE A 177 -13.24 -31.37 10.57
N VAL A 178 -12.35 -32.00 9.78
CA VAL A 178 -12.72 -33.15 8.98
C VAL A 178 -12.76 -34.37 9.90
N CYS A 179 -13.93 -34.68 10.44
CA CYS A 179 -14.14 -35.97 11.09
C CYS A 179 -14.28 -37.04 10.00
N GLY A 180 -13.28 -37.92 9.90
CA GLY A 180 -13.45 -39.18 9.17
C GLY A 180 -14.61 -39.94 9.83
N LEU A 181 -15.74 -40.05 9.14
CA LEU A 181 -16.89 -40.77 9.67
C LEU A 181 -16.62 -42.26 9.54
N THR A 182 -16.12 -42.86 10.62
CA THR A 182 -16.04 -44.31 10.73
C THR A 182 -17.45 -44.87 10.89
N GLY A 183 -17.89 -45.60 9.86
CA GLY A 183 -18.93 -46.64 9.89
C GLY A 183 -20.38 -46.21 10.12
N GLU A 184 -20.68 -45.53 11.22
CA GLU A 184 -22.07 -45.48 11.74
C GLU A 184 -22.71 -44.08 11.62
N LYS A 185 -21.94 -43.01 11.82
CA LYS A 185 -22.47 -41.63 11.82
C LYS A 185 -22.64 -41.00 10.43
N PHE A 186 -22.03 -41.59 9.38
CA PHE A 186 -22.21 -41.13 7.99
C PHE A 186 -23.58 -41.54 7.45
N GLU A 187 -24.08 -42.70 7.88
CA GLU A 187 -25.40 -43.20 7.47
C GLU A 187 -26.53 -42.27 7.93
N ASP A 188 -26.45 -41.71 9.13
CA ASP A 188 -27.50 -40.86 9.71
C ASP A 188 -27.63 -39.49 9.02
N ILE A 189 -26.53 -38.89 8.56
CA ILE A 189 -26.55 -37.58 7.87
C ILE A 189 -27.05 -37.72 6.43
N ALA A 190 -26.71 -38.83 5.76
CA ALA A 190 -27.27 -39.18 4.46
C ALA A 190 -28.79 -39.52 4.55
N LEU A 191 -29.21 -40.16 5.65
CA LEU A 191 -30.60 -40.43 5.98
C LEU A 191 -31.41 -39.15 6.25
N ALA A 192 -30.85 -38.14 6.93
CA ALA A 192 -31.57 -36.91 7.28
C ALA A 192 -32.01 -36.06 6.07
N ARG A 193 -31.30 -36.12 4.92
CA ARG A 193 -31.76 -35.50 3.67
C ARG A 193 -32.83 -36.31 2.92
N SER A 194 -32.99 -37.59 3.28
CA SER A 194 -33.95 -38.53 2.69
C SER A 194 -35.12 -38.87 3.65
N ALA A 195 -35.18 -38.24 4.82
CA ALA A 195 -36.11 -38.58 5.91
C ALA A 195 -37.51 -37.97 5.78
N ASN A 196 -37.96 -37.64 4.57
CA ASN A 196 -39.38 -37.33 4.33
C ASN A 196 -40.21 -38.56 3.94
N ASP A 197 -39.63 -39.75 3.75
CA ASP A 197 -40.41 -40.97 3.51
C ASP A 197 -39.78 -42.22 4.16
N THR A 198 -40.66 -43.03 4.77
CA THR A 198 -40.53 -44.26 5.58
C THR A 198 -39.51 -45.35 5.18
N PRO A 199 -39.21 -46.33 6.10
CA PRO A 199 -37.95 -47.08 6.14
C PRO A 199 -37.97 -48.40 5.34
N SER A 200 -36.97 -48.61 4.49
CA SER A 200 -36.64 -49.95 3.97
C SER A 200 -35.18 -49.99 3.51
N GLY A 201 -34.37 -50.84 4.16
CA GLY A 201 -32.91 -50.93 3.98
C GLY A 201 -32.43 -51.21 2.56
N LEU A 202 -33.27 -51.78 1.69
CA LEU A 202 -32.95 -52.00 0.26
C LEU A 202 -32.74 -50.69 -0.53
N ARG A 203 -33.27 -49.57 -0.05
CA ARG A 203 -33.14 -48.26 -0.73
C ARG A 203 -31.79 -47.58 -0.44
N LYS A 204 -31.08 -48.01 0.61
CA LYS A 204 -29.76 -47.47 1.00
C LYS A 204 -28.69 -47.77 -0.05
N GLU A 205 -28.61 -49.02 -0.51
CA GLU A 205 -27.64 -49.44 -1.52
C GLU A 205 -27.89 -48.74 -2.87
N ASN A 206 -29.18 -48.53 -3.20
CA ASN A 206 -29.59 -47.83 -4.41
C ASN A 206 -29.31 -46.32 -4.34
N ALA A 207 -29.43 -45.69 -3.17
CA ALA A 207 -29.13 -44.27 -2.97
C ALA A 207 -27.61 -43.97 -3.02
N TYR A 208 -26.79 -44.88 -2.46
CA TYR A 208 -25.33 -44.78 -2.58
C TYR A 208 -24.87 -45.01 -4.02
N ARG A 209 -25.46 -46.00 -4.72
CA ARG A 209 -25.19 -46.19 -6.15
C ARG A 209 -25.58 -44.96 -6.96
N SER A 210 -26.76 -44.37 -6.75
CA SER A 210 -27.18 -43.20 -7.51
C SER A 210 -26.30 -41.98 -7.26
N LEU A 211 -25.84 -41.76 -6.01
CA LEU A 211 -24.91 -40.67 -5.69
C LEU A 211 -23.52 -40.90 -6.27
N HIS A 212 -23.02 -42.13 -6.25
CA HIS A 212 -21.74 -42.49 -6.85
C HIS A 212 -21.80 -42.35 -8.37
N GLU A 213 -22.88 -42.78 -9.00
CA GLU A 213 -23.15 -42.59 -10.42
C GLU A 213 -23.27 -41.10 -10.79
N ASP A 214 -23.96 -40.30 -9.97
CA ASP A 214 -24.08 -38.85 -10.20
C ASP A 214 -22.73 -38.11 -10.02
N ALA A 215 -21.87 -38.57 -9.11
CA ALA A 215 -20.52 -38.01 -8.91
C ALA A 215 -19.53 -38.39 -10.01
N LEU A 216 -19.71 -39.59 -10.59
CA LEU A 216 -18.92 -40.06 -11.74
C LEU A 216 -19.44 -39.52 -13.07
N ARG A 217 -20.66 -38.98 -13.11
CA ARG A 217 -21.22 -38.34 -14.29
C ARG A 217 -20.38 -37.11 -14.64
N SER A 218 -19.96 -37.01 -15.89
CA SER A 218 -19.29 -35.81 -16.38
C SER A 218 -20.19 -34.59 -16.11
N LEU A 219 -19.58 -33.53 -15.58
CA LEU A 219 -20.26 -32.26 -15.33
C LEU A 219 -21.03 -31.87 -16.59
N ARG A 220 -22.27 -31.38 -16.41
CA ARG A 220 -23.05 -30.84 -17.54
C ARG A 220 -22.15 -29.88 -18.32
N PRO A 221 -22.09 -29.99 -19.66
CA PRO A 221 -21.26 -29.10 -20.44
C PRO A 221 -21.63 -27.68 -20.05
N VAL A 222 -20.62 -26.93 -19.58
CA VAL A 222 -20.78 -25.53 -19.20
C VAL A 222 -21.44 -24.86 -20.38
N GLY A 223 -22.49 -24.05 -20.16
CA GLY A 223 -23.19 -23.31 -21.21
C GLY A 223 -22.33 -22.23 -21.88
N GLN A 224 -21.01 -22.43 -21.96
CA GLN A 224 -20.13 -21.74 -22.89
C GLN A 224 -20.64 -22.05 -24.29
N GLY A 225 -21.28 -21.06 -24.91
CA GLY A 225 -21.67 -21.13 -26.30
C GLY A 225 -20.47 -21.53 -27.16
N SER A 226 -20.71 -22.30 -28.22
CA SER A 226 -19.72 -22.60 -29.25
C SER A 226 -18.94 -21.32 -29.57
N GLY A 227 -17.62 -21.34 -29.38
CA GLY A 227 -16.69 -20.22 -29.58
C GLY A 227 -16.57 -19.76 -31.04
N SER A 228 -17.66 -19.86 -31.81
CA SER A 228 -17.82 -19.39 -33.18
C SER A 228 -18.33 -17.94 -33.25
N SER A 229 -18.51 -17.26 -32.11
CA SER A 229 -18.78 -15.83 -32.08
C SER A 229 -17.48 -15.07 -32.27
N ILE A 230 -17.42 -14.22 -33.30
CA ILE A 230 -16.34 -13.24 -33.51
C ILE A 230 -16.02 -12.56 -32.18
N GLY A 231 -14.77 -12.69 -31.75
CA GLY A 231 -14.33 -12.17 -30.47
C GLY A 231 -14.41 -10.64 -30.47
N PHE A 232 -14.63 -10.05 -29.29
CA PHE A 232 -14.63 -8.60 -29.11
C PHE A 232 -13.43 -7.90 -29.75
N PHE A 233 -12.24 -8.54 -29.68
CA PHE A 233 -11.02 -8.03 -30.32
C PHE A 233 -11.07 -8.06 -31.85
N ASP A 234 -11.64 -9.09 -32.45
CA ASP A 234 -11.77 -9.25 -33.90
C ASP A 234 -12.77 -8.24 -34.47
N GLN A 235 -13.88 -8.03 -33.73
CA GLN A 235 -14.83 -6.95 -34.03
C GLN A 235 -14.18 -5.55 -33.91
N GLY A 236 -13.30 -5.34 -32.92
CA GLY A 236 -12.53 -4.10 -32.77
C GLY A 236 -11.58 -3.83 -33.93
N ILE A 237 -10.88 -4.87 -34.42
CA ILE A 237 -9.98 -4.75 -35.57
C ILE A 237 -10.77 -4.46 -36.85
N ILE A 238 -11.86 -5.20 -37.10
CA ILE A 238 -12.69 -5.01 -38.30
C ILE A 238 -13.29 -3.61 -38.34
N THR A 239 -13.84 -3.14 -37.21
CA THR A 239 -14.40 -1.78 -37.12
C THR A 239 -13.34 -0.69 -37.25
N GLY A 240 -12.15 -0.89 -36.68
CA GLY A 240 -11.02 0.03 -36.83
C GLY A 240 -10.53 0.14 -38.28
N ILE A 241 -10.36 -0.99 -38.98
CA ILE A 241 -9.98 -0.99 -40.40
C ILE A 241 -11.04 -0.29 -41.24
N LEU A 242 -12.32 -0.60 -41.02
CA LEU A 242 -13.42 0.01 -41.76
C LEU A 242 -13.46 1.54 -41.55
N ALA A 243 -13.25 2.01 -40.31
CA ALA A 243 -13.32 3.42 -39.98
C ALA A 243 -12.13 4.25 -40.53
N PHE A 244 -10.92 3.67 -40.57
CA PHE A 244 -9.70 4.44 -40.87
C PHE A 244 -9.06 4.11 -42.22
N ALA A 245 -9.00 2.83 -42.61
CA ALA A 245 -8.29 2.43 -43.83
C ALA A 245 -9.08 2.81 -45.11
N LEU A 246 -10.40 2.67 -45.08
CA LEU A 246 -11.27 3.00 -46.23
C LEU A 246 -11.20 4.48 -46.62
N PRO A 247 -11.39 5.45 -45.69
CA PRO A 247 -11.28 6.87 -46.04
C PRO A 247 -9.87 7.27 -46.48
N ALA A 248 -8.83 6.68 -45.88
CA ALA A 248 -7.45 6.95 -46.25
C ALA A 248 -7.14 6.49 -47.69
N LEU A 249 -7.60 5.30 -48.08
CA LEU A 249 -7.46 4.79 -49.45
C LEU A 249 -8.25 5.63 -50.46
N ALA A 250 -9.47 6.07 -50.11
CA ALA A 250 -10.26 6.95 -50.96
C ALA A 250 -9.57 8.31 -51.19
N MET A 251 -8.98 8.90 -50.15
CA MET A 251 -8.22 10.15 -50.24
C MET A 251 -6.97 10.01 -51.11
N LEU A 252 -6.20 8.92 -50.92
CA LEU A 252 -5.02 8.64 -51.74
C LEU A 252 -5.40 8.42 -53.22
N GLY A 253 -6.46 7.66 -53.48
CA GLY A 253 -6.96 7.41 -54.84
C GLY A 253 -7.43 8.69 -55.52
N TYR A 254 -8.20 9.53 -54.83
CA TYR A 254 -8.66 10.82 -55.36
C TYR A 254 -7.49 11.78 -55.64
N GLY A 255 -6.51 11.84 -54.72
CA GLY A 255 -5.29 12.62 -54.90
C GLY A 255 -4.49 12.18 -56.13
N GLY A 256 -4.26 10.87 -56.28
CA GLY A 256 -3.57 10.31 -57.44
C GLY A 256 -4.30 10.57 -58.77
N PHE A 257 -5.63 10.47 -58.80
CA PHE A 257 -6.40 10.79 -60.01
C PHE A 257 -6.26 12.27 -60.40
N LYS A 258 -6.34 13.18 -59.42
CA LYS A 258 -6.19 14.62 -59.66
C LYS A 258 -4.81 15.02 -60.13
N THR A 259 -3.75 14.40 -59.61
CA THR A 259 -2.37 14.68 -60.04
C THR A 259 -2.13 14.23 -61.47
N VAL A 260 -2.61 13.04 -61.86
CA VAL A 260 -2.53 12.57 -63.25
C VAL A 260 -3.29 13.51 -64.19
N LEU A 261 -4.51 13.93 -63.83
CA LEU A 261 -5.30 14.87 -64.63
C LEU A 261 -4.60 16.24 -64.78
N PHE A 262 -3.95 16.70 -63.72
CA PHE A 262 -3.18 17.96 -63.73
C PHE A 262 -1.94 17.86 -64.62
N CYS A 263 -1.17 16.77 -64.51
CA CYS A 263 -0.04 16.50 -65.39
C CYS A 263 -0.46 16.41 -66.85
N TRP A 264 -1.60 15.76 -67.14
CA TRP A 264 -2.18 15.71 -68.49
C TRP A 264 -2.53 17.10 -69.03
N ARG A 265 -3.16 17.95 -68.22
CA ARG A 265 -3.47 19.34 -68.63
C ARG A 265 -2.23 20.19 -68.86
N ILE A 266 -1.15 19.99 -68.09
CA ILE A 266 0.14 20.66 -68.34
C ILE A 266 0.78 20.17 -69.64
N TYR A 267 0.66 18.88 -69.94
CA TYR A 267 1.16 18.31 -71.19
C TYR A 267 0.43 18.88 -72.40
N GLU A 268 -0.91 18.98 -72.37
CA GLU A 268 -1.69 19.61 -73.44
C GLU A 268 -1.38 21.10 -73.62
N ALA A 269 -1.08 21.85 -72.55
CA ALA A 269 -0.75 23.27 -72.65
C ALA A 269 0.65 23.57 -73.21
N LYS A 270 1.51 22.54 -73.37
CA LYS A 270 2.86 22.64 -73.94
C LYS A 270 2.96 22.21 -75.40
N MET A 271 1.89 21.64 -75.97
CA MET A 271 1.73 21.43 -77.42
C MET A 271 0.97 22.60 -78.05
#